data_AF-A0A7I8MGP6-F1
#
_entry.id   AF-A0A7I8MGP6-F1
#
_cell.length_a   1.000
_cell.length_b   1.000
_cell.length_c   1.000
_cell.angle_alpha   90.00
_cell.angle_beta   90.00
_cell.angle_gamma   90.00
#
_symmetry.space_group_name_H-M   'P 1'
#
loop_
_entity.id
_entity.type
_entity.pdbx_description
1 polymer ?
#
loop_
_entity_poly.entity_id
_entity_poly.type
_entity_poly.pdbx_seq_one_letter_code
_entity_poly.pdbx_strand_id
1 'polypeptide(L)'
;MNYRFLLFTAYVAWGVPILAGTICLAGYWLTRDLLYPSVGIVVLISGFFLALIGIACVAGYIFLNRESPDADRKRGRRRATIASGLLILNFPVALLYVMLGGYLGNRIYVEVINRSPQELDQIVVVSSRARLDVGSLVPGEKTFAYFNPRVEGKVGIQITAGRIVKEAEITGYAAAFGMDDSRIVITEDMDIVVQKMSR
;
A
#
# COMPACT_ATOMS: atom_id res chain seq x y z
N MET A 1 21.74 -28.24 -28.05
CA MET A 1 21.88 -27.60 -26.73
C MET A 1 20.49 -27.33 -26.16
N ASN A 2 20.21 -27.61 -24.89
CA ASN A 2 18.87 -27.45 -24.32
C ASN A 2 18.58 -25.97 -24.00
N TYR A 3 18.16 -25.18 -25.00
CA TYR A 3 17.78 -23.76 -24.85
C TYR A 3 16.56 -23.54 -23.93
N ARG A 4 15.98 -24.62 -23.38
CA ARG A 4 14.92 -24.62 -22.36
C ARG A 4 15.31 -23.85 -21.10
N PHE A 5 16.60 -23.84 -20.74
CA PHE A 5 17.08 -23.09 -19.59
C PHE A 5 16.82 -21.58 -19.73
N LEU A 6 16.99 -21.00 -20.94
CA LEU A 6 16.73 -19.57 -21.18
C LEU A 6 15.27 -19.19 -20.95
N LEU A 7 14.34 -20.03 -21.41
CA LEU A 7 12.91 -19.82 -21.15
C LEU A 7 12.57 -20.01 -19.67
N PHE A 8 13.17 -21.00 -19.01
CA PHE A 8 12.98 -21.21 -17.58
C PHE A 8 13.44 -19.98 -16.78
N THR A 9 14.63 -19.45 -17.06
CA THR A 9 15.13 -18.22 -16.44
C THR A 9 14.19 -17.04 -16.69
N ALA A 10 13.64 -16.89 -17.89
CA ALA A 10 12.65 -15.85 -18.18
C ALA A 10 11.36 -16.00 -17.35
N TYR A 11 10.86 -17.23 -17.16
CA TYR A 11 9.70 -17.48 -16.30
C TYR A 11 10.00 -17.22 -14.82
N VAL A 12 11.19 -17.56 -14.34
CA VAL A 12 11.63 -17.27 -12.97
C VAL A 12 11.76 -15.76 -12.76
N ALA A 13 12.38 -15.06 -13.71
CA ALA A 13 12.51 -13.60 -13.69
C ALA A 13 11.15 -12.88 -13.72
N TRP A 14 10.12 -13.50 -14.30
CA TRP A 14 8.76 -13.02 -14.22
C TRP A 14 8.10 -13.31 -12.86
N GLY A 15 8.10 -14.57 -12.43
CA GLY A 15 7.28 -15.02 -11.30
C GLY A 15 7.81 -14.61 -9.93
N VAL A 16 9.15 -14.62 -9.74
CA VAL A 16 9.75 -14.35 -8.43
C VAL A 16 9.45 -12.92 -7.93
N PRO A 17 9.64 -11.85 -8.73
CA PRO A 17 9.31 -10.49 -8.28
C PRO A 17 7.83 -10.30 -7.96
N ILE A 18 6.91 -10.88 -8.76
CA ILE A 18 5.47 -10.80 -8.49
C ILE A 18 5.13 -11.47 -7.16
N LEU A 19 5.64 -12.68 -6.94
CA LEU A 19 5.38 -13.42 -5.71
C LEU A 19 5.93 -12.66 -4.48
N ALA A 20 7.18 -12.20 -4.56
CA ALA A 20 7.80 -11.44 -3.49
C ALA A 20 7.07 -10.11 -3.22
N GLY A 21 6.67 -9.39 -4.27
CA GLY A 21 5.90 -8.15 -4.15
C GLY A 21 4.52 -8.39 -3.51
N THR A 22 3.85 -9.48 -3.89
CA THR A 22 2.57 -9.88 -3.29
C THR A 22 2.72 -10.19 -1.80
N ILE A 23 3.76 -10.94 -1.42
CA ILE A 23 4.07 -11.24 -0.01
C ILE A 23 4.33 -9.94 0.77
N CYS A 24 5.11 -9.01 0.20
CA CYS A 24 5.38 -7.73 0.85
C CYS A 24 4.09 -6.91 1.07
N LEU A 25 3.25 -6.80 0.03
CA LEU A 25 2.00 -6.04 0.12
C LEU A 25 1.01 -6.68 1.11
N ALA A 26 0.85 -8.01 1.08
CA ALA A 26 -0.01 -8.74 1.99
C ALA A 26 0.50 -8.67 3.44
N GLY A 27 1.81 -8.82 3.63
CA GLY A 27 2.48 -8.65 4.93
C GLY A 27 2.23 -7.25 5.49
N TYR A 28 2.44 -6.20 4.68
CA TYR A 28 2.15 -4.83 5.09
C TYR A 28 0.68 -4.62 5.44
N TRP A 29 -0.25 -5.17 4.66
CA TRP A 29 -1.67 -5.03 4.92
C TRP A 29 -2.09 -5.65 6.26
N LEU A 30 -1.51 -6.81 6.61
CA LEU A 30 -1.83 -7.53 7.84
C LEU A 30 -1.17 -6.91 9.07
N THR A 31 0.13 -6.58 9.01
CA THR A 31 0.90 -6.17 10.20
C THR A 31 1.04 -4.66 10.34
N ARG A 32 0.88 -3.91 9.24
CA ARG A 32 1.22 -2.48 9.14
C ARG A 32 2.70 -2.16 9.44
N ASP A 33 3.57 -3.17 9.41
CA ASP A 33 5.00 -2.99 9.64
C ASP A 33 5.68 -2.30 8.45
N LEU A 34 6.37 -1.18 8.73
CA LEU A 34 7.06 -0.36 7.74
C LEU A 34 8.23 -1.08 7.04
N LEU A 35 8.72 -2.21 7.59
CA LEU A 35 9.72 -3.04 6.95
C LEU A 35 9.23 -3.58 5.60
N TYR A 36 7.95 -3.93 5.47
CA TYR A 36 7.40 -4.52 4.25
C TYR A 36 7.42 -3.54 3.05
N PRO A 37 6.98 -2.28 3.17
CA PRO A 37 7.19 -1.28 2.13
C PRO A 37 8.66 -1.09 1.75
N SER A 38 9.57 -1.03 2.73
CA SER A 38 11.01 -0.88 2.47
C SER A 38 11.57 -2.05 1.66
N VAL A 39 11.27 -3.29 2.05
CA VAL A 39 11.66 -4.49 1.31
C VAL A 39 10.96 -4.54 -0.05
N GLY A 40 9.70 -4.12 -0.13
CA GLY A 40 8.93 -4.03 -1.37
C GLY A 40 9.60 -3.13 -2.42
N ILE A 41 10.17 -1.98 -2.02
CA ILE A 41 10.95 -1.12 -2.92
C ILE A 41 12.17 -1.85 -3.47
N VAL A 42 12.91 -2.57 -2.61
CA VAL A 42 14.06 -3.37 -3.05
C VAL A 42 13.62 -4.45 -4.03
N VAL A 43 12.51 -5.15 -3.76
CA VAL A 43 11.93 -6.16 -4.66
C VAL A 43 11.55 -5.56 -6.01
N LEU A 44 10.98 -4.36 -6.06
CA LEU A 44 10.67 -3.67 -7.32
C LEU A 44 11.92 -3.35 -8.13
N ILE A 45 12.98 -2.84 -7.48
CA ILE A 45 14.26 -2.54 -8.14
C ILE A 45 14.93 -3.82 -8.66
N SER A 46 15.05 -4.85 -7.81
CA SER A 46 15.60 -6.15 -8.22
C SER A 46 14.75 -6.80 -9.33
N GLY A 47 13.43 -6.68 -9.25
CA GLY A 47 12.50 -7.16 -10.26
C GLY A 47 12.69 -6.49 -11.62
N PHE A 48 12.99 -5.20 -11.65
CA PHE A 48 13.33 -4.49 -12.88
C PHE A 48 14.58 -5.07 -13.55
N PHE A 49 15.67 -5.28 -12.79
CA PHE A 49 16.89 -5.90 -13.33
C PHE A 49 16.66 -7.34 -13.78
N LEU A 50 15.89 -8.13 -13.01
CA LEU A 50 15.49 -9.48 -13.41
C LEU A 50 14.69 -9.47 -14.71
N ALA A 51 13.77 -8.52 -14.90
CA ALA A 51 13.02 -8.38 -16.13
C ALA A 51 13.94 -8.11 -17.34
N LEU A 52 14.97 -7.26 -17.19
CA LEU A 52 15.98 -7.03 -18.25
C LEU A 52 16.76 -8.31 -18.59
N ILE A 53 17.18 -9.07 -17.58
CA ILE A 53 17.83 -10.37 -17.77
C ILE A 53 16.88 -11.34 -18.49
N GLY A 54 15.61 -11.40 -18.07
CA GLY A 54 14.58 -12.22 -18.72
C GLY A 54 14.38 -11.85 -20.19
N ILE A 55 14.34 -10.55 -20.53
CA ILE A 55 14.26 -10.07 -21.91
C ILE A 55 15.48 -10.53 -22.72
N ALA A 56 16.69 -10.40 -22.17
CA ALA A 56 17.90 -10.88 -22.82
C ALA A 56 17.89 -12.40 -23.05
N CYS A 57 17.41 -13.18 -22.08
CA CYS A 57 17.25 -14.63 -22.21
C CYS A 57 16.23 -15.01 -23.29
N VAL A 58 15.09 -14.32 -23.37
CA VAL A 58 14.08 -14.55 -24.42
C VAL A 58 14.63 -14.16 -25.79
N ALA A 59 15.35 -13.04 -25.90
CA ALA A 59 16.00 -12.62 -27.15
C ALA A 59 17.03 -13.66 -27.62
N GLY A 60 17.90 -14.12 -26.71
CA GLY A 60 18.87 -15.18 -26.98
C GLY A 60 18.19 -16.50 -27.39
N TYR A 61 17.09 -16.87 -26.71
CA TYR A 61 16.31 -18.04 -27.08
C TYR A 61 15.73 -17.92 -28.49
N ILE A 62 15.17 -16.76 -28.85
CA ILE A 62 14.63 -16.51 -30.20
C ILE A 62 15.74 -16.63 -31.24
N PHE A 63 16.92 -16.07 -30.98
CA PHE A 63 18.06 -16.07 -31.90
C PHE A 63 18.56 -17.49 -32.16
N LEU A 64 18.79 -18.27 -31.10
CA LEU A 64 19.28 -19.65 -31.18
C LEU A 64 18.25 -20.61 -31.79
N ASN A 65 16.95 -20.34 -31.57
CA ASN A 65 15.86 -21.15 -32.12
C ASN A 65 15.58 -20.86 -33.61
N ARG A 66 16.31 -19.93 -34.26
CA ARG A 66 16.16 -19.65 -35.70
C ARG A 66 16.66 -20.79 -36.58
N GLU A 67 17.68 -21.51 -36.13
CA GLU A 67 18.35 -22.60 -36.85
C GLU A 67 17.64 -23.96 -36.68
N SER A 68 16.57 -24.01 -35.88
CA SER A 68 15.80 -25.25 -35.62
C SER A 68 14.80 -25.57 -36.74
N PRO A 69 14.42 -26.84 -36.93
CA PRO A 69 13.40 -27.26 -37.89
C PRO A 69 12.06 -26.51 -37.73
N ASP A 70 11.32 -26.33 -38.83
CA ASP A 70 10.17 -25.41 -38.89
C ASP A 70 9.06 -25.69 -37.86
N ALA A 71 8.77 -26.96 -37.57
CA ALA A 71 7.75 -27.34 -36.59
C ALA A 71 8.13 -26.94 -35.15
N ASP A 72 9.39 -27.19 -34.76
CA ASP A 72 9.93 -26.80 -33.46
C ASP A 72 10.14 -25.28 -33.37
N ARG A 73 10.46 -24.63 -34.49
CA ARG A 73 10.58 -23.18 -34.61
C ARG A 73 9.28 -22.46 -34.29
N LYS A 74 8.15 -22.92 -34.84
CA LYS A 74 6.81 -22.35 -34.55
C LYS A 74 6.44 -22.49 -33.08
N ARG A 75 6.67 -23.67 -32.48
CA ARG A 75 6.38 -23.93 -31.07
C ARG A 75 7.27 -23.09 -30.14
N GLY A 76 8.55 -22.96 -30.46
CA GLY A 76 9.49 -22.12 -29.73
C GLY A 76 9.12 -20.64 -29.79
N ARG A 77 8.77 -20.12 -30.98
CA ARG A 77 8.29 -18.74 -31.13
C ARG A 77 7.06 -18.47 -30.26
N ARG A 78 6.06 -19.36 -30.25
CA ARG A 78 4.87 -19.21 -29.39
C ARG A 78 5.25 -19.12 -27.91
N ARG A 79 6.16 -19.97 -27.44
CA ARG A 79 6.64 -19.94 -26.04
C ARG A 79 7.38 -18.66 -25.71
N ALA A 80 8.24 -18.18 -26.62
CA ALA A 80 8.95 -16.93 -26.48
C ALA A 80 7.98 -15.74 -26.42
N THR A 81 6.95 -15.70 -27.28
CA THR A 81 5.91 -14.67 -27.25
C THR A 81 5.16 -14.65 -25.93
N ILE A 82 4.80 -15.83 -25.39
CA ILE A 82 4.16 -15.93 -24.06
C ILE A 82 5.11 -15.40 -22.99
N ALA A 83 6.38 -15.81 -22.98
CA ALA A 83 7.37 -15.36 -22.00
C ALA A 83 7.60 -13.84 -22.07
N SER A 84 7.69 -13.26 -23.28
CA SER A 84 7.76 -11.81 -23.47
C SER A 84 6.52 -11.10 -22.92
N GLY A 85 5.32 -11.61 -23.22
CA GLY A 85 4.08 -11.04 -22.71
C GLY A 85 4.02 -11.05 -21.18
N LEU A 86 4.45 -12.13 -20.54
CA LEU A 86 4.55 -12.23 -19.08
C LEU A 86 5.56 -11.22 -18.52
N LEU A 87 6.76 -11.13 -19.09
CA LEU A 87 7.77 -10.15 -18.65
C LEU A 87 7.26 -8.71 -18.78
N ILE A 88 6.54 -8.38 -19.85
CA ILE A 88 5.92 -7.06 -20.02
C ILE A 88 4.83 -6.82 -18.96
N LEU A 89 4.08 -7.85 -18.57
CA LEU A 89 3.05 -7.75 -17.53
C LEU A 89 3.62 -7.35 -16.15
N ASN A 90 4.91 -7.55 -15.89
CA ASN A 90 5.54 -7.09 -14.64
C ASN A 90 5.42 -5.57 -14.44
N PHE A 91 5.47 -4.77 -15.51
CA PHE A 91 5.41 -3.30 -15.40
C PHE A 91 4.06 -2.77 -14.89
N PRO A 92 2.90 -3.13 -15.49
CA PRO A 92 1.60 -2.71 -14.97
C PRO A 92 1.32 -3.31 -13.59
N VAL A 93 1.77 -4.54 -13.30
CA VAL A 93 1.63 -5.14 -11.96
C VAL A 93 2.46 -4.39 -10.92
N ALA A 94 3.70 -4.02 -11.25
CA ALA A 94 4.54 -3.19 -10.38
C ALA A 94 3.90 -1.82 -10.10
N LEU A 95 3.35 -1.17 -11.13
CA LEU A 95 2.61 0.08 -10.97
C LEU A 95 1.41 -0.10 -10.04
N LEU A 96 0.64 -1.19 -10.20
CA LEU A 96 -0.48 -1.51 -9.33
C LEU A 96 -0.03 -1.70 -7.88
N TYR A 97 1.09 -2.38 -7.62
CA TYR A 97 1.65 -2.52 -6.27
C TYR A 97 2.05 -1.18 -5.66
N VAL A 98 2.68 -0.28 -6.42
CA VAL A 98 3.02 1.06 -5.93
C VAL A 98 1.74 1.84 -5.58
N MET A 99 0.72 1.79 -6.45
CA MET A 99 -0.56 2.47 -6.20
C MET A 99 -1.28 1.90 -4.97
N LEU A 100 -1.35 0.58 -4.83
CA LEU A 100 -1.99 -0.08 -3.69
C LEU A 100 -1.20 0.15 -2.39
N GLY A 101 0.13 0.04 -2.44
CA GLY A 101 1.00 0.31 -1.31
C GLY A 101 0.86 1.75 -0.82
N GLY A 102 0.88 2.72 -1.74
CA GLY A 102 0.64 4.12 -1.41
C GLY A 102 -0.77 4.37 -0.86
N TYR A 103 -1.79 3.74 -1.45
CA TYR A 103 -3.17 3.84 -0.94
C TYR A 103 -3.33 3.28 0.48
N LEU A 104 -2.70 2.13 0.76
CA LEU A 104 -2.73 1.51 2.08
C LEU A 104 -1.92 2.30 3.10
N GLY A 105 -0.76 2.83 2.70
CA GLY A 105 0.10 3.66 3.55
C GLY A 105 -0.53 5.02 3.90
N ASN A 106 -1.41 5.53 3.03
CA ASN A 106 -2.10 6.78 3.25
C ASN A 106 -3.39 6.66 4.09
N ARG A 107 -3.62 5.55 4.79
CA ARG A 107 -4.77 5.38 5.68
C ARG A 107 -4.33 5.42 7.15
N ILE A 108 -4.98 6.27 7.93
CA ILE A 108 -4.86 6.37 9.38
C ILE A 108 -6.01 5.62 10.00
N TYR A 109 -5.75 4.74 10.96
CA TYR A 109 -6.79 4.27 11.86
C TYR A 109 -7.00 5.31 12.96
N VAL A 110 -8.24 5.77 13.11
CA VAL A 110 -8.63 6.72 14.13
C VAL A 110 -9.62 6.03 15.07
N GLU A 111 -9.25 5.87 16.33
CA GLU A 111 -10.14 5.43 17.40
C GLU A 111 -10.60 6.65 18.18
N VAL A 112 -11.90 6.87 18.31
CA VAL A 112 -12.47 7.98 19.08
C VAL A 112 -13.20 7.43 20.29
N ILE A 113 -12.90 7.97 21.48
CA ILE A 113 -13.50 7.55 22.74
C ILE A 113 -14.07 8.78 23.45
N ASN A 114 -15.37 8.76 23.73
CA ASN A 114 -16.02 9.79 24.52
C ASN A 114 -15.99 9.42 26.01
N ARG A 115 -15.09 10.00 26.80
CA ARG A 115 -15.11 9.87 28.28
C ARG A 115 -15.78 11.06 28.97
N SER A 116 -16.28 12.01 28.21
CA SER A 116 -17.00 13.13 28.77
C SER A 116 -18.37 12.70 29.29
N PRO A 117 -18.94 13.44 30.26
CA PRO A 117 -20.32 13.21 30.70
C PRO A 117 -21.37 13.68 29.67
N GLN A 118 -20.95 14.29 28.55
CA GLN A 118 -21.82 14.87 27.53
C GLN A 118 -21.84 14.02 26.26
N GLU A 119 -22.97 14.03 25.56
CA GLU A 119 -23.05 13.49 24.21
C GLU A 119 -22.30 14.42 23.24
N LEU A 120 -21.50 13.83 22.37
CA LEU A 120 -20.84 14.55 21.28
C LEU A 120 -21.79 14.52 20.09
N ASP A 121 -22.28 15.68 19.65
CA ASP A 121 -23.22 15.80 18.52
C ASP A 121 -22.53 15.50 17.19
N GLN A 122 -21.27 15.93 17.05
CA GLN A 122 -20.52 15.75 15.82
C GLN A 122 -19.03 15.68 16.10
N ILE A 123 -18.37 14.73 15.45
CA ILE A 123 -16.92 14.58 15.46
C ILE A 123 -16.44 14.57 14.02
N VAL A 124 -15.56 15.50 13.69
CA VAL A 124 -15.04 15.67 12.33
C VAL A 124 -13.51 15.61 12.36
N VAL A 125 -12.95 14.77 11.50
CA VAL A 125 -11.51 14.75 11.22
C VAL A 125 -11.28 15.41 9.87
N VAL A 126 -10.44 16.44 9.83
CA VAL A 126 -10.26 17.31 8.66
C VAL A 126 -8.78 17.39 8.29
N SER A 127 -8.48 17.25 7.01
CA SER A 127 -7.22 17.65 6.40
C SER A 127 -7.48 18.72 5.34
N SER A 128 -6.41 19.25 4.74
CA SER A 128 -6.53 20.24 3.66
C SER A 128 -7.30 19.75 2.43
N ARG A 129 -7.49 18.43 2.23
CA ARG A 129 -8.20 17.86 1.07
C ARG A 129 -9.19 16.74 1.39
N ALA A 130 -9.39 16.41 2.65
CA ALA A 130 -10.30 15.36 3.06
C ALA A 130 -11.04 15.75 4.34
N ARG A 131 -12.28 15.29 4.44
CA ARG A 131 -13.11 15.43 5.63
C ARG A 131 -13.73 14.07 5.90
N LEU A 132 -13.68 13.65 7.16
CA LEU A 132 -14.35 12.46 7.65
C LEU A 132 -15.29 12.88 8.77
N ASP A 133 -16.57 12.64 8.56
CA ASP A 133 -17.58 12.76 9.61
C ASP A 133 -17.67 11.42 10.33
N VAL A 134 -17.32 11.41 11.61
CA VAL A 134 -17.38 10.23 12.48
C VAL A 134 -18.79 10.07 13.06
N GLY A 135 -19.60 11.13 13.07
CA GLY A 135 -20.94 11.15 13.64
C GLY A 135 -20.96 11.58 15.11
N SER A 136 -22.03 11.20 15.80
CA SER A 136 -22.24 11.45 17.23
C SER A 136 -21.73 10.28 18.09
N LEU A 137 -21.37 10.57 19.34
CA LEU A 137 -20.98 9.55 20.33
C LEU A 137 -21.60 9.86 21.69
N VAL A 138 -22.28 8.88 22.28
CA VAL A 138 -22.81 9.01 23.65
C VAL A 138 -21.69 8.87 24.70
N PRO A 139 -21.91 9.31 25.95
CA PRO A 139 -20.94 9.12 27.03
C PRO A 139 -20.50 7.66 27.21
N GLY A 140 -19.19 7.43 27.25
CA GLY A 140 -18.58 6.10 27.39
C GLY A 140 -18.46 5.30 26.08
N GLU A 141 -19.02 5.80 24.98
CA GLU A 141 -18.95 5.13 23.67
C GLU A 141 -17.56 5.25 23.04
N LYS A 142 -17.22 4.27 22.20
CA LYS A 142 -16.06 4.30 21.33
C LYS A 142 -16.46 3.93 19.90
N THR A 143 -15.83 4.57 18.94
CA THR A 143 -15.97 4.25 17.52
C THR A 143 -14.61 4.25 16.84
N PHE A 144 -14.54 3.67 15.65
CA PHE A 144 -13.33 3.62 14.85
C PHE A 144 -13.62 3.92 13.39
N ALA A 145 -12.68 4.60 12.74
CA ALA A 145 -12.78 4.92 11.32
C ALA A 145 -11.40 4.96 10.66
N TYR A 146 -11.38 4.76 9.35
CA TYR A 146 -10.17 4.96 8.55
C TYR A 146 -10.23 6.33 7.86
N PHE A 147 -9.25 7.17 8.15
CA PHE A 147 -9.10 8.48 7.52
C PHE A 147 -7.97 8.44 6.49
N ASN A 148 -8.21 8.99 5.30
CA ASN A 148 -7.15 9.20 4.31
C ASN A 148 -7.04 10.70 4.02
N PRO A 149 -5.99 11.38 4.53
CA PRO A 149 -5.83 12.83 4.37
C PRO A 149 -5.54 13.24 2.92
N ARG A 150 -5.22 12.29 2.03
CA ARG A 150 -4.85 12.41 0.60
C ARG A 150 -3.58 13.20 0.30
N VAL A 151 -3.20 14.12 1.17
CA VAL A 151 -1.99 14.93 1.08
C VAL A 151 -1.36 15.02 2.46
N GLU A 152 -0.04 15.15 2.47
CA GLU A 152 0.69 15.48 3.69
C GLU A 152 0.27 16.87 4.18
N GLY A 153 0.05 16.98 5.49
CA GLY A 153 -0.36 18.22 6.12
C GLY A 153 -0.96 17.98 7.48
N LYS A 154 -1.39 19.07 8.10
CA LYS A 154 -2.05 19.05 9.40
C LYS A 154 -3.38 18.32 9.32
N VAL A 155 -3.64 17.46 10.29
CA VAL A 155 -4.96 16.85 10.50
C VAL A 155 -5.56 17.41 11.77
N GLY A 156 -6.63 18.18 11.58
CA GLY A 156 -7.43 18.75 12.65
C GLY A 156 -8.55 17.80 13.07
N ILE A 157 -8.91 17.87 14.33
CA ILE A 157 -10.08 17.23 14.91
C ILE A 157 -10.96 18.35 15.43
N GLN A 158 -12.24 18.32 15.07
CA GLN A 158 -13.25 19.21 15.59
C GLN A 158 -14.33 18.36 16.26
N ILE A 159 -14.66 18.69 17.51
CA ILE A 159 -15.78 18.09 18.22
C ILE A 159 -16.79 19.17 18.58
N THR A 160 -18.07 18.80 18.52
CA THR A 160 -19.20 19.64 18.92
C THR A 160 -20.02 18.91 19.98
N ALA A 161 -20.34 19.59 21.08
CA ALA A 161 -21.26 19.13 22.11
C ALA A 161 -22.14 20.29 22.59
N GLY A 162 -23.41 20.28 22.20
CA GLY A 162 -24.35 21.37 22.36
C GLY A 162 -23.85 22.66 21.69
N ARG A 163 -23.38 23.60 22.51
CA ARG A 163 -22.82 24.90 22.05
C ARG A 163 -21.31 24.97 22.14
N ILE A 164 -20.67 23.92 22.66
CA ILE A 164 -19.23 23.86 22.86
C ILE A 164 -18.61 23.27 21.59
N VAL A 165 -17.66 24.00 21.02
CA VAL A 165 -16.82 23.52 19.93
C VAL A 165 -15.39 23.51 20.42
N LYS A 166 -14.72 22.37 20.26
CA LYS A 166 -13.31 22.19 20.61
C LYS A 166 -12.56 21.66 19.41
N GLU A 167 -11.33 22.13 19.26
CA GLU A 167 -10.44 21.74 18.19
C GLU A 167 -9.12 21.25 18.74
N ALA A 168 -8.54 20.25 18.08
CA ALA A 168 -7.19 19.78 18.36
C ALA A 168 -6.50 19.40 17.06
N GLU A 169 -5.17 19.36 17.11
CA GLU A 169 -4.34 18.90 16.01
C GLU A 169 -3.75 17.55 16.43
N ILE A 170 -3.83 16.55 15.54
CA ILE A 170 -3.06 15.33 15.72
C ILE A 170 -1.61 15.73 15.41
N THR A 171 -0.75 15.80 16.43
CA THR A 171 0.65 16.20 16.28
C THR A 171 1.53 14.99 15.92
N GLY A 172 2.57 15.21 15.11
CA GLY A 172 3.44 14.13 14.60
C GLY A 172 3.32 13.85 13.09
N TYR A 173 2.58 14.68 12.33
CA TYR A 173 2.57 14.55 10.87
C TYR A 173 3.89 14.99 10.25
N ALA A 174 4.67 14.02 9.80
CA ALA A 174 5.66 14.21 8.75
C ALA A 174 5.88 12.91 7.96
N ALA A 175 5.59 13.00 6.65
CA ALA A 175 6.17 12.25 5.54
C ALA A 175 5.72 10.80 5.25
N ALA A 176 5.17 10.67 4.03
CA ALA A 176 5.22 9.63 3.01
C ALA A 176 4.97 8.15 3.35
N PHE A 177 5.41 7.62 4.49
CA PHE A 177 5.27 6.20 4.84
C PHE A 177 5.35 6.02 6.36
N GLY A 178 4.20 6.12 7.04
CA GLY A 178 4.12 5.90 8.49
C GLY A 178 3.19 6.89 9.16
N MET A 179 1.90 6.84 8.82
CA MET A 179 0.92 7.50 9.67
C MET A 179 0.68 6.65 10.89
N ASP A 180 0.96 7.23 12.04
CA ASP A 180 0.69 6.60 13.32
C ASP A 180 -0.82 6.54 13.54
N ASP A 181 -1.31 5.32 13.76
CA ASP A 181 -2.66 5.11 14.24
C ASP A 181 -2.89 5.97 15.49
N SER A 182 -4.02 6.66 15.54
CA SER A 182 -4.28 7.69 16.53
C SER A 182 -5.52 7.34 17.34
N ARG A 183 -5.39 7.45 18.65
CA ARG A 183 -6.50 7.38 19.59
C ARG A 183 -6.82 8.79 20.07
N ILE A 184 -8.05 9.22 19.78
CA ILE A 184 -8.61 10.50 20.20
C ILE A 184 -9.48 10.22 21.43
N VAL A 185 -9.08 10.76 22.58
CA VAL A 185 -9.83 10.63 23.83
C VAL A 185 -10.39 12.00 24.20
N ILE A 186 -11.71 12.10 24.28
CA ILE A 186 -12.38 13.28 24.83
C ILE A 186 -12.49 13.05 26.32
N THR A 187 -11.85 13.91 27.12
CA THR A 187 -11.78 13.77 28.58
C THR A 187 -13.08 14.23 29.26
N GLU A 188 -13.18 13.99 30.57
CA GLU A 188 -14.29 14.47 31.40
C GLU A 188 -14.47 15.99 31.31
N ASP A 189 -13.36 16.74 31.15
CA ASP A 189 -13.32 18.20 31.02
C ASP A 189 -13.55 18.71 29.58
N MET A 190 -13.99 17.84 28.66
CA MET A 190 -14.18 18.16 27.24
C MET A 190 -12.90 18.57 26.49
N ASP A 191 -11.73 18.16 26.99
CA ASP A 191 -10.46 18.36 26.29
C ASP A 191 -10.16 17.16 25.38
N ILE A 192 -9.50 17.44 24.25
CA ILE A 192 -9.13 16.43 23.27
C ILE A 192 -7.69 16.01 23.51
N VAL A 193 -7.49 14.76 23.91
CA VAL A 193 -6.16 14.16 24.07
C VAL A 193 -5.92 13.21 22.90
N VAL A 194 -4.90 13.50 22.10
CA VAL A 194 -4.46 12.64 21.00
C VAL A 194 -3.30 11.77 21.48
N GLN A 195 -3.47 10.45 21.39
CA GLN A 195 -2.48 9.45 21.77
C GLN A 195 -2.06 8.65 20.53
N LYS A 196 -0.75 8.46 20.37
CA LYS A 196 -0.21 7.51 19.40
C LYS A 196 -0.53 6.09 19.84
N MET A 197 -1.12 5.30 18.95
CA MET A 197 -1.31 3.87 19.17
C MET A 197 0.00 3.16 18.81
N SER A 198 0.71 2.65 19.81
CA SER A 198 1.73 1.63 19.56
C SER A 198 1.00 0.33 19.24
N ARG A 199 1.20 -0.19 18.02
CA ARG A 199 0.90 -1.59 17.72
C ARG A 199 2.12 -2.44 18.02
#